data_AF-A0A1F9SBD9-F1
#
_entry.id   AF-A0A1F9SBD9-F1
#
_cell.length_a   1.000
_cell.length_b   1.000
_cell.length_c   1.000
_cell.angle_alpha   90.00
_cell.angle_beta   90.00
_cell.angle_gamma   90.00
#
_symmetry.space_group_name_H-M   'P 1'
#
loop_
_entity.id
_entity.type
_entity.pdbx_description
1 polymer ?
#
loop_
_entity_poly.entity_id
_entity_poly.type
_entity_poly.pdbx_seq_one_letter_code
_entity_poly.pdbx_strand_id
1 'polypeptide(L)'
;MAEHHRIRIPEIAVLKWRNIAELLAQVAAVSAATVNMVEEDNIRIIGVSAGPDRPFEQDDLINTKNGRKTYCAAVIQAREKLIVTDARASEFWKESEGAKAGYIAYAGVPIVYPDGDIFGSICLFDKKPNTFEGPVVRLMEEFSEIVTGHLSLITKNTQLEDALKEVRTLQGLIPICANCKKIRDDKGFWQKVEVYLEERSNARFTHGLCEDCIQKLYGKEKWFKDKDK
;
A
#
# COMPACT_ATOMS: atom_id res chain seq x y z
N MET A 1 12.23 -15.49 0.29
CA MET A 1 11.11 -14.69 -0.25
C MET A 1 11.65 -13.27 -0.39
N ALA A 2 11.48 -12.64 -1.55
CA ALA A 2 12.08 -11.35 -1.82
C ALA A 2 11.64 -10.30 -0.78
N GLU A 3 12.58 -9.52 -0.25
CA GLU A 3 12.40 -8.45 0.74
C GLU A 3 11.62 -7.24 0.18
N HIS A 4 11.03 -7.37 -1.01
CA HIS A 4 10.71 -6.26 -1.92
C HIS A 4 9.24 -5.83 -1.96
N HIS A 5 8.33 -6.45 -1.22
CA HIS A 5 6.89 -6.19 -1.34
C HIS A 5 6.19 -5.66 -0.09
N ARG A 6 6.83 -4.76 0.68
CA ARG A 6 6.13 -3.94 1.69
C ARG A 6 5.36 -2.80 1.04
N ILE A 7 4.34 -3.14 0.25
CA ILE A 7 3.44 -2.16 -0.37
C ILE A 7 2.40 -1.72 0.66
N ARG A 8 2.26 -0.39 0.82
CA ARG A 8 1.17 0.18 1.62
C ARG A 8 -0.11 0.14 0.80
N ILE A 9 -1.01 -0.78 1.14
CA ILE A 9 -2.30 -0.93 0.46
C ILE A 9 -3.25 0.17 0.97
N PRO A 10 -3.77 1.06 0.10
CA PRO A 10 -4.72 2.09 0.51
C PRO A 10 -6.05 1.49 0.97
N GLU A 11 -6.73 2.12 1.94
CA GLU A 11 -8.05 1.67 2.43
C GLU A 11 -9.07 1.53 1.31
N ILE A 12 -9.03 2.42 0.31
CA ILE A 12 -9.91 2.33 -0.86
C ILE A 12 -9.71 1.05 -1.67
N ALA A 13 -8.47 0.54 -1.77
CA ALA A 13 -8.19 -0.72 -2.46
C ALA A 13 -8.79 -1.90 -1.69
N VAL A 14 -8.59 -1.93 -0.36
CA VAL A 14 -9.18 -2.94 0.53
C VAL A 14 -10.71 -2.96 0.39
N LEU A 15 -11.35 -1.80 0.39
CA LEU A 15 -12.80 -1.68 0.17
C LEU A 15 -13.24 -2.26 -1.18
N LYS A 16 -12.50 -1.96 -2.26
CA LYS A 16 -12.82 -2.50 -3.60
C LYS A 16 -12.66 -4.02 -3.66
N TRP A 17 -11.62 -4.56 -3.03
CA TRP A 17 -11.38 -6.00 -3.01
C TRP A 17 -12.37 -6.76 -2.12
N ARG A 18 -12.85 -6.14 -1.04
CA ARG A 18 -13.99 -6.67 -0.29
C ARG A 18 -15.25 -6.74 -1.16
N ASN A 19 -15.53 -5.71 -1.95
CA ASN A 19 -16.69 -5.72 -2.86
C ASN A 19 -16.56 -6.81 -3.95
N ILE A 20 -15.34 -7.10 -4.42
CA ILE A 20 -15.08 -8.24 -5.32
C ILE A 20 -15.50 -9.54 -4.64
N ALA A 21 -15.08 -9.78 -3.40
CA ALA A 21 -15.49 -10.96 -2.63
C ALA A 21 -17.02 -11.02 -2.47
N GLU A 22 -17.68 -9.93 -2.09
CA GLU A 22 -19.14 -9.89 -1.98
C GLU A 22 -19.85 -10.25 -3.29
N LEU A 23 -19.44 -9.65 -4.41
CA LEU A 23 -20.04 -9.92 -5.71
C LEU A 23 -19.83 -11.37 -6.14
N LEU A 24 -18.63 -11.91 -5.93
CA LEU A 24 -18.34 -13.30 -6.22
C LEU A 24 -19.19 -14.25 -5.38
N ALA A 25 -19.36 -13.98 -4.08
CA ALA A 25 -20.19 -14.80 -3.21
C ALA A 25 -21.65 -14.82 -3.68
N GLN A 26 -22.19 -13.66 -4.07
CA GLN A 26 -23.55 -13.53 -4.59
C GLN A 26 -23.74 -14.23 -5.93
N VAL A 27 -22.85 -13.97 -6.90
CA VAL A 27 -22.94 -14.53 -8.26
C VAL A 27 -22.77 -16.05 -8.26
N ALA A 28 -21.84 -16.56 -7.46
CA ALA A 28 -21.60 -18.00 -7.35
C ALA A 28 -22.59 -18.71 -6.39
N ALA A 29 -23.42 -17.95 -5.68
CA ALA A 29 -24.34 -18.45 -4.65
C ALA A 29 -23.67 -19.36 -3.61
N VAL A 30 -22.46 -18.98 -3.16
CA VAL A 30 -21.65 -19.74 -2.21
C VAL A 30 -21.78 -19.21 -0.79
N SER A 31 -21.37 -20.00 0.19
CA SER A 31 -21.41 -19.62 1.61
C SER A 31 -20.52 -18.42 1.94
N ALA A 32 -19.33 -18.32 1.32
CA ALA A 32 -18.44 -17.18 1.49
C ALA A 32 -17.42 -17.04 0.37
N ALA A 33 -16.87 -15.84 0.23
CA ALA A 33 -15.72 -15.54 -0.61
C ALA A 33 -14.72 -14.67 0.16
N THR A 34 -13.44 -14.79 -0.20
CA THR A 34 -12.37 -13.94 0.35
C THR A 34 -11.38 -13.48 -0.71
N VAL A 35 -10.78 -12.33 -0.47
CA VAL A 35 -9.51 -11.91 -1.04
C VAL A 35 -8.49 -11.92 0.08
N ASN A 36 -7.36 -12.59 -0.13
CA ASN A 36 -6.30 -12.70 0.86
C ASN A 36 -4.94 -12.38 0.26
N MET A 37 -3.98 -12.05 1.12
CA MET A 37 -2.60 -11.76 0.76
C MET A 37 -1.63 -12.54 1.63
N VAL A 38 -0.44 -12.79 1.09
CA VAL A 38 0.68 -13.38 1.82
C VAL A 38 1.33 -12.31 2.70
N GLU A 39 1.58 -12.67 3.95
CA GLU A 39 2.31 -11.85 4.92
C GLU A 39 3.29 -12.72 5.71
N GLU A 40 4.56 -12.70 5.30
CA GLU A 40 5.63 -13.55 5.83
C GLU A 40 5.23 -15.03 5.84
N ASP A 41 4.92 -15.59 7.01
CA ASP A 41 4.51 -16.97 7.21
C ASP A 41 3.00 -17.14 7.44
N ASN A 42 2.22 -16.13 7.09
CA ASN A 42 0.78 -16.09 7.25
C ASN A 42 0.08 -15.68 5.95
N ILE A 43 -1.21 -15.95 5.91
CA ILE A 43 -2.14 -15.41 4.92
C ILE A 43 -3.09 -14.48 5.68
N ARG A 44 -3.12 -13.20 5.30
CA ARG A 44 -4.06 -12.21 5.84
C ARG A 44 -5.31 -12.13 5.00
N ILE A 45 -6.48 -12.17 5.63
CA ILE A 45 -7.76 -11.93 4.96
C ILE A 45 -8.00 -10.43 4.84
N ILE A 46 -7.92 -9.90 3.62
CA ILE A 46 -8.06 -8.45 3.36
C ILE A 46 -9.44 -8.07 2.82
N GLY A 47 -10.16 -9.04 2.25
CA GLY A 47 -11.54 -8.88 1.83
C GLY A 47 -12.32 -10.13 2.17
N VAL A 48 -13.50 -9.97 2.76
CA VAL A 48 -14.40 -11.09 3.08
C VAL A 48 -15.83 -10.70 2.76
N SER A 49 -16.58 -11.60 2.13
CA SER A 49 -18.00 -11.41 1.88
C SER A 49 -18.79 -11.39 3.19
N ALA A 50 -19.83 -10.56 3.28
CA ALA A 50 -20.76 -10.60 4.40
C ALA A 50 -21.59 -11.90 4.40
N GLY A 51 -21.94 -12.39 5.59
CA GLY A 51 -22.79 -13.56 5.75
C GLY A 51 -22.65 -14.18 7.14
N PRO A 52 -23.71 -14.84 7.67
CA PRO A 52 -23.67 -15.46 8.99
C PRO A 52 -22.72 -16.69 9.05
N ASP A 53 -22.44 -17.28 7.90
CA ASP A 53 -21.69 -18.52 7.74
C ASP A 53 -20.29 -18.28 7.13
N ARG A 54 -19.70 -17.10 7.35
CA ARG A 54 -18.36 -16.81 6.83
C ARG A 54 -17.27 -17.54 7.64
N PRO A 55 -16.24 -18.09 6.98
CA PRO A 55 -15.16 -18.83 7.65
C PRO A 55 -14.19 -17.93 8.42
N PHE A 56 -14.11 -16.65 8.04
CA PHE A 56 -13.10 -15.71 8.53
C PHE A 56 -13.71 -14.32 8.73
N GLU A 57 -13.04 -13.53 9.56
CA GLU A 57 -13.24 -12.10 9.72
C GLU A 57 -12.20 -11.30 8.91
N GLN A 58 -12.46 -10.01 8.74
CA GLN A 58 -11.47 -9.11 8.13
C GLN A 58 -10.24 -9.02 9.03
N ASP A 59 -9.05 -9.01 8.43
CA ASP A 59 -7.74 -8.99 9.08
C ASP A 59 -7.35 -10.26 9.85
N ASP A 60 -8.14 -11.34 9.75
CA ASP A 60 -7.73 -12.64 10.27
C ASP A 60 -6.42 -13.11 9.64
N LEU A 61 -5.57 -13.71 10.48
CA LEU A 61 -4.29 -14.28 10.10
C LEU A 61 -4.35 -15.81 10.12
N ILE A 62 -4.14 -16.42 8.96
CA ILE A 62 -4.04 -17.86 8.80
C ILE A 62 -2.57 -18.23 8.76
N ASN A 63 -2.10 -18.90 9.81
CA ASN A 63 -0.73 -19.38 9.88
C ASN A 63 -0.50 -20.53 8.88
N THR A 64 0.51 -20.40 8.03
CA THR A 64 0.87 -21.42 7.03
C THR A 64 2.03 -22.31 7.46
N LYS A 65 2.60 -22.11 8.66
CA LYS A 65 3.62 -23.01 9.23
C LYS A 65 3.00 -24.35 9.64
N ASN A 66 3.87 -25.32 9.85
CA ASN A 66 3.56 -26.63 10.43
C ASN A 66 2.68 -27.53 9.55
N GLY A 67 2.65 -27.32 8.23
CA GLY A 67 1.99 -28.24 7.30
C GLY A 67 0.47 -28.33 7.44
N ARG A 68 -0.18 -27.31 8.02
CA ARG A 68 -1.65 -27.24 8.09
C ARG A 68 -2.20 -27.20 6.66
N LYS A 69 -3.10 -28.14 6.36
CA LYS A 69 -3.77 -28.21 5.05
C LYS A 69 -4.88 -27.16 4.98
N THR A 70 -4.56 -26.00 4.44
CA THR A 70 -5.53 -24.95 4.11
C THR A 70 -5.61 -24.78 2.61
N TYR A 71 -6.83 -24.56 2.09
CA TYR A 71 -7.04 -24.48 0.64
C TYR A 71 -6.33 -23.28 0.01
N CYS A 72 -6.41 -22.10 0.63
CA CYS A 72 -5.76 -20.88 0.16
C CYS A 72 -4.23 -21.01 0.11
N ALA A 73 -3.61 -21.67 1.11
CA ALA A 73 -2.18 -21.90 1.09
C ALA A 73 -1.75 -22.78 -0.08
N ALA A 74 -2.56 -23.78 -0.47
CA ALA A 74 -2.23 -24.61 -1.62
C ALA A 74 -2.27 -23.84 -2.94
N VAL A 75 -3.24 -22.93 -3.13
CA VAL A 75 -3.28 -22.03 -4.29
C VAL A 75 -2.02 -21.16 -4.35
N ILE A 76 -1.65 -20.55 -3.22
CA ILE A 76 -0.49 -19.67 -3.10
C ILE A 76 0.83 -20.43 -3.32
N GLN A 77 0.96 -21.62 -2.73
CA GLN A 77 2.17 -22.45 -2.82
C GLN A 77 2.35 -23.05 -4.23
N ALA A 78 1.28 -23.54 -4.83
CA ALA A 78 1.32 -24.09 -6.19
C ALA A 78 1.39 -22.99 -7.27
N ARG A 79 0.96 -21.75 -6.94
CA ARG A 79 0.73 -20.67 -7.90
C ARG A 79 -0.23 -21.06 -9.03
N GLU A 80 -1.19 -21.93 -8.72
CA GLU A 80 -2.17 -22.46 -9.65
C GLU A 80 -3.56 -22.45 -9.01
N LYS A 81 -4.60 -22.42 -9.85
CA LYS A 81 -5.97 -22.52 -9.36
C LYS A 81 -6.25 -23.90 -8.76
N LEU A 82 -7.05 -23.91 -7.70
CA LEU A 82 -7.50 -25.13 -7.02
C LEU A 82 -9.02 -25.18 -7.03
N ILE A 83 -9.58 -26.29 -7.51
CA ILE A 83 -11.01 -26.59 -7.44
C ILE A 83 -11.19 -27.89 -6.66
N VAL A 84 -11.96 -27.83 -5.59
CA VAL A 84 -12.36 -28.97 -4.76
C VAL A 84 -13.87 -28.99 -4.75
N THR A 85 -14.47 -29.95 -5.44
CA THR A 85 -15.93 -30.01 -5.59
C THR A 85 -16.63 -30.61 -4.38
N ASP A 86 -15.98 -31.59 -3.73
CA ASP A 86 -16.35 -32.13 -2.42
C ASP A 86 -15.10 -32.72 -1.74
N ALA A 87 -14.62 -32.06 -0.70
CA ALA A 87 -13.44 -32.41 0.06
C ALA A 87 -13.61 -33.77 0.76
N ARG A 88 -14.84 -34.19 1.08
CA ARG A 88 -15.11 -35.48 1.74
C ARG A 88 -14.81 -36.65 0.82
N ALA A 89 -14.90 -36.44 -0.50
CA ALA A 89 -14.55 -37.43 -1.52
C ALA A 89 -13.04 -37.45 -1.83
N SER A 90 -12.25 -36.53 -1.26
CA SER A 90 -10.82 -36.41 -1.53
C SER A 90 -10.00 -36.97 -0.36
N GLU A 91 -9.14 -37.94 -0.66
CA GLU A 91 -8.17 -38.46 0.32
C GLU A 91 -7.23 -37.38 0.86
N PHE A 92 -6.93 -36.35 0.05
CA PHE A 92 -6.04 -35.27 0.44
C PHE A 92 -6.75 -34.20 1.28
N TRP A 93 -7.96 -33.80 0.87
CA TRP A 93 -8.69 -32.65 1.41
C TRP A 93 -9.66 -32.97 2.55
N LYS A 94 -10.08 -34.22 2.73
CA LYS A 94 -11.05 -34.61 3.77
C LYS A 94 -10.64 -34.22 5.19
N GLU A 95 -9.32 -34.22 5.47
CA GLU A 95 -8.75 -33.86 6.78
C GLU A 95 -8.27 -32.40 6.87
N SER A 96 -8.54 -31.58 5.85
CA SER A 96 -8.18 -30.16 5.86
C SER A 96 -8.94 -29.37 6.92
N GLU A 97 -8.35 -28.25 7.36
CA GLU A 97 -8.99 -27.36 8.33
C GLU A 97 -10.34 -26.85 7.82
N GLY A 98 -10.42 -26.53 6.52
CA GLY A 98 -11.66 -26.10 5.88
C GLY A 98 -12.74 -27.18 5.89
N ALA A 99 -12.37 -28.43 5.54
CA ALA A 99 -13.31 -29.55 5.56
C ALA A 99 -13.83 -29.85 6.99
N LYS A 100 -12.95 -29.79 8.01
CA LYS A 100 -13.32 -29.96 9.42
C LYS A 100 -14.26 -28.86 9.92
N ALA A 101 -14.14 -27.65 9.39
CA ALA A 101 -15.04 -26.53 9.64
C ALA A 101 -16.33 -26.56 8.80
N GLY A 102 -16.52 -27.59 7.97
CA GLY A 102 -17.72 -27.80 7.15
C GLY A 102 -17.69 -27.16 5.75
N TYR A 103 -16.62 -26.47 5.37
CA TYR A 103 -16.43 -25.93 4.02
C TYR A 103 -15.85 -27.02 3.11
N ILE A 104 -16.75 -27.81 2.55
CA ILE A 104 -16.43 -29.01 1.79
C ILE A 104 -16.22 -28.73 0.30
N ALA A 105 -16.68 -27.61 -0.24
CA ALA A 105 -16.33 -27.19 -1.59
C ALA A 105 -15.53 -25.90 -1.57
N TYR A 106 -14.55 -25.81 -2.45
CA TYR A 106 -13.61 -24.70 -2.54
C TYR A 106 -13.20 -24.42 -3.98
N ALA A 107 -13.12 -23.15 -4.34
CA ALA A 107 -12.44 -22.69 -5.54
C ALA A 107 -11.48 -21.56 -5.18
N GLY A 108 -10.28 -21.55 -5.73
CA GLY A 108 -9.35 -20.46 -5.53
C GLY A 108 -8.47 -20.20 -6.74
N VAL A 109 -8.19 -18.92 -6.99
CA VAL A 109 -7.29 -18.46 -8.06
C VAL A 109 -6.18 -17.60 -7.45
N PRO A 110 -4.94 -17.73 -7.95
CA PRO A 110 -3.83 -16.92 -7.46
C PRO A 110 -3.96 -15.48 -7.92
N ILE A 111 -3.53 -14.56 -7.07
CA ILE A 111 -3.30 -13.14 -7.40
C ILE A 111 -1.80 -12.92 -7.40
N VAL A 112 -1.29 -12.31 -8.46
CA VAL A 112 0.15 -12.05 -8.63
C VAL A 112 0.45 -10.57 -8.60
N TYR A 113 1.65 -10.23 -8.14
CA TYR A 113 2.25 -8.92 -8.37
C TYR A 113 2.61 -8.75 -9.86
N PRO A 114 2.81 -7.50 -10.32
CA PRO A 114 3.19 -7.23 -11.71
C PRO A 114 4.52 -7.85 -12.16
N ASP A 115 5.39 -8.21 -11.23
CA ASP A 115 6.66 -8.90 -11.49
C ASP A 115 6.53 -10.43 -11.54
N GLY A 116 5.32 -10.96 -11.32
CA GLY A 116 5.01 -12.38 -11.33
C GLY A 116 5.17 -13.08 -9.99
N ASP A 117 5.55 -12.38 -8.92
CA ASP A 117 5.54 -12.96 -7.58
C ASP A 117 4.12 -13.10 -7.02
N ILE A 118 3.92 -14.05 -6.10
CA ILE A 118 2.60 -14.31 -5.53
C ILE A 118 2.22 -13.20 -4.54
N PHE A 119 1.07 -12.56 -4.77
CA PHE A 119 0.46 -11.62 -3.82
C PHE A 119 -0.44 -12.37 -2.83
N GLY A 120 -1.27 -13.27 -3.33
CA GLY A 120 -2.30 -13.92 -2.53
C GLY A 120 -3.29 -14.72 -3.37
N SER A 121 -4.55 -14.77 -2.96
CA SER A 121 -5.59 -15.49 -3.70
C SER A 121 -6.99 -14.92 -3.51
N ILE A 122 -7.85 -15.14 -4.52
CA ILE A 122 -9.30 -15.02 -4.39
C ILE A 122 -9.86 -16.42 -4.14
N CYS A 123 -10.71 -16.57 -3.13
CA CYS A 123 -11.23 -17.86 -2.69
C CYS A 123 -12.76 -17.84 -2.59
N LEU A 124 -13.40 -18.94 -2.95
CA LEU A 124 -14.80 -19.26 -2.69
C LEU A 124 -14.89 -20.50 -1.80
N PHE A 125 -15.83 -20.48 -0.87
CA PHE A 125 -16.07 -21.55 0.10
C PHE A 125 -17.55 -21.89 0.13
N ASP A 126 -17.85 -23.19 0.16
CA ASP A 126 -19.23 -23.64 0.28
C ASP A 126 -19.35 -24.86 1.20
N LYS A 127 -20.48 -24.93 1.92
CA LYS A 127 -20.83 -26.03 2.82
C LYS A 127 -21.52 -27.19 2.09
N LYS A 128 -21.81 -27.03 0.81
CA LYS A 128 -22.42 -28.03 -0.08
C LYS A 128 -21.46 -28.36 -1.22
N PRO A 129 -21.57 -29.55 -1.84
CA PRO A 129 -20.81 -29.85 -3.05
C PRO A 129 -21.09 -28.84 -4.14
N ASN A 130 -20.04 -28.33 -4.78
CA ASN A 130 -20.15 -27.28 -5.79
C ASN A 130 -19.09 -27.49 -6.87
N THR A 131 -19.49 -27.52 -8.13
CA THR A 131 -18.55 -27.73 -9.26
C THR A 131 -17.90 -26.43 -9.73
N PHE A 132 -18.39 -25.28 -9.27
CA PHE A 132 -17.97 -23.94 -9.68
C PHE A 132 -17.95 -23.82 -11.20
N GLU A 133 -19.12 -23.63 -11.81
CA GLU A 133 -19.29 -23.59 -13.26
C GLU A 133 -18.24 -22.69 -13.96
N GLY A 134 -17.87 -23.04 -15.19
CA GLY A 134 -16.82 -22.34 -15.94
C GLY A 134 -16.91 -20.80 -15.95
N PRO A 135 -18.09 -20.16 -16.08
CA PRO A 135 -18.23 -18.72 -15.99
C PRO A 135 -17.79 -18.12 -14.64
N VAL A 136 -18.03 -18.82 -13.52
CA VAL A 136 -17.65 -18.38 -12.18
C VAL A 136 -16.13 -18.36 -12.05
N VAL A 137 -15.46 -19.44 -12.47
CA VAL A 137 -13.99 -19.51 -12.40
C VAL A 137 -13.35 -18.45 -13.28
N ARG A 138 -13.87 -18.23 -14.50
CA ARG A 138 -13.38 -17.13 -15.36
C ARG A 138 -13.58 -15.77 -14.71
N LEU A 139 -14.73 -15.53 -14.07
CA LEU A 139 -14.97 -14.28 -13.34
C LEU A 139 -13.97 -14.07 -12.20
N MET A 140 -13.59 -15.14 -11.48
CA MET A 140 -12.54 -15.06 -10.47
C MET A 140 -11.18 -14.70 -11.08
N GLU A 141 -10.82 -15.30 -12.22
CA GLU A 141 -9.58 -14.99 -12.96
C GLU A 141 -9.56 -13.51 -13.39
N GLU A 142 -10.65 -12.99 -13.96
CA GLU A 142 -10.76 -11.56 -14.34
C GLU A 142 -10.66 -10.62 -13.14
N PHE A 143 -11.30 -10.96 -12.01
CA PHE A 143 -11.14 -10.17 -10.80
C PHE A 143 -9.73 -10.23 -10.23
N SER A 144 -9.04 -11.37 -10.37
CA SER A 144 -7.63 -11.47 -10.00
C SER A 144 -6.77 -10.50 -10.81
N GLU A 145 -6.98 -10.45 -12.12
CA GLU A 145 -6.29 -9.50 -13.02
C GLU A 145 -6.58 -8.03 -12.65
N ILE A 146 -7.81 -7.71 -12.24
CA ILE A 146 -8.17 -6.39 -11.74
C ILE A 146 -7.38 -6.06 -10.45
N VAL A 147 -7.27 -7.01 -9.52
CA VAL A 147 -6.46 -6.82 -8.30
C VAL A 147 -4.99 -6.61 -8.65
N THR A 148 -4.42 -7.42 -9.55
CA THR A 148 -3.05 -7.25 -10.05
C THR A 148 -2.85 -5.88 -10.71
N GLY A 149 -3.82 -5.40 -11.48
CA GLY A 149 -3.83 -4.04 -12.04
C GLY A 149 -3.82 -2.95 -10.97
N HIS A 150 -4.63 -3.11 -9.92
CA HIS A 150 -4.62 -2.19 -8.76
C HIS A 150 -3.26 -2.17 -8.06
N LEU A 151 -2.63 -3.34 -7.86
CA LEU A 151 -1.29 -3.43 -7.28
C LEU A 151 -0.25 -2.67 -8.12
N SER A 152 -0.29 -2.81 -9.45
CA SER A 152 0.57 -2.05 -10.36
C SER A 152 0.41 -0.53 -10.21
N LEU A 153 -0.84 -0.06 -10.10
CA LEU A 153 -1.12 1.36 -9.90
C LEU A 153 -0.63 1.86 -8.54
N ILE A 154 -0.87 1.09 -7.47
CA ILE A 154 -0.41 1.43 -6.12
C ILE A 154 1.11 1.56 -6.09
N THR A 155 1.84 0.56 -6.62
CA THR A 155 3.30 0.58 -6.66
C THR A 155 3.84 1.79 -7.43
N LYS A 156 3.27 2.10 -8.60
CA LYS A 156 3.67 3.29 -9.38
C LYS A 156 3.38 4.59 -8.64
N ASN A 157 2.25 4.68 -7.97
CA ASN A 157 1.89 5.89 -7.21
C ASN A 157 2.88 6.11 -6.05
N THR A 158 3.23 5.05 -5.31
CA THR A 158 4.25 5.15 -4.25
C THR A 158 5.60 5.58 -4.80
N GLN A 159 6.05 5.03 -5.94
CA GLN A 159 7.29 5.45 -6.59
C GLN A 159 7.27 6.93 -7.00
N LEU A 160 6.15 7.43 -7.51
CA LEU A 160 5.99 8.84 -7.86
C LEU A 160 6.05 9.74 -6.63
N GLU A 161 5.40 9.34 -5.52
CA GLU A 161 5.43 10.07 -4.26
C GLU A 161 6.84 10.16 -3.68
N ASP A 162 7.60 9.05 -3.72
CA ASP A 162 8.99 8.99 -3.26
C ASP A 162 9.91 9.85 -4.14
N ALA A 163 9.79 9.75 -5.47
CA ALA A 163 10.55 10.59 -6.39
C ALA A 163 10.25 12.08 -6.20
N LEU A 164 8.97 12.44 -5.99
CA LEU A 164 8.58 13.81 -5.72
C LEU A 164 9.17 14.32 -4.40
N LYS A 165 9.23 13.46 -3.38
CA LYS A 165 9.86 13.78 -2.09
C LYS A 165 11.36 14.02 -2.27
N GLU A 166 12.05 13.20 -3.04
CA GLU A 166 13.47 13.38 -3.35
C GLU A 166 13.74 14.71 -4.07
N VAL A 167 12.94 15.02 -5.09
CA VAL A 167 13.01 16.31 -5.80
C VAL A 167 12.81 17.48 -4.83
N ARG A 168 11.84 17.41 -3.92
CA ARG A 168 11.62 18.45 -2.89
C ARG A 168 12.81 18.61 -1.94
N THR A 169 13.44 17.51 -1.53
CA THR A 169 14.64 17.56 -0.67
C THR A 169 15.82 18.19 -1.41
N LEU A 170 16.04 17.83 -2.67
CA LEU A 170 17.08 18.42 -3.52
C LEU A 170 16.82 19.92 -3.78
N GLN A 171 15.56 20.32 -3.96
CA GLN A 171 15.15 21.72 -4.07
C GLN A 171 15.34 22.53 -2.77
N GLY A 172 15.50 21.86 -1.61
CA GLY A 172 15.81 22.52 -0.33
C GLY A 172 17.27 22.96 -0.19
N LEU A 173 18.17 22.47 -1.05
CA LEU A 173 19.58 22.86 -1.04
C LEU A 173 19.77 24.15 -1.84
N ILE A 174 19.96 25.25 -1.12
CA ILE A 174 20.22 26.55 -1.72
C ILE A 174 21.73 26.71 -1.97
N PRO A 175 22.19 26.78 -3.24
CA PRO A 175 23.61 26.97 -3.54
C PRO A 175 24.04 28.40 -3.17
N ILE A 176 24.67 28.53 -2.01
CA ILE A 176 25.12 29.81 -1.45
C ILE A 176 26.65 29.96 -1.53
N CYS A 177 27.13 31.12 -1.99
CA CYS A 177 28.56 31.41 -2.05
C CYS A 177 29.14 31.49 -0.64
N ALA A 178 30.12 30.64 -0.32
CA ALA A 178 30.73 30.59 1.01
C ALA A 178 31.33 31.95 1.44
N ASN A 179 31.84 32.75 0.48
CA ASN A 179 32.46 34.05 0.72
C ASN A 179 31.44 35.19 0.84
N CYS A 180 30.64 35.45 -0.20
CA CYS A 180 29.77 36.64 -0.27
C CYS A 180 28.29 36.37 0.01
N LYS A 181 27.91 35.12 0.31
CA LYS A 181 26.55 34.69 0.66
C LYS A 181 25.47 34.92 -0.41
N LYS A 182 25.85 35.28 -1.65
CA LYS A 182 24.93 35.28 -2.79
C LYS A 182 24.41 33.87 -3.08
N ILE A 183 23.19 33.76 -3.56
CA ILE A 183 22.57 32.52 -4.00
C ILE A 183 22.67 32.42 -5.51
N ARG A 184 23.02 31.23 -6.02
CA ARG A 184 22.98 30.93 -7.45
C ARG A 184 21.57 30.48 -7.84
N ASP A 185 20.96 31.13 -8.82
CA ASP A 185 19.65 30.73 -9.34
C ASP A 185 19.75 29.54 -10.33
N ASP A 186 18.59 29.08 -10.80
CA ASP A 186 18.48 27.95 -11.75
C ASP A 186 19.07 28.27 -13.14
N LYS A 187 19.33 29.55 -13.43
CA LYS A 187 19.97 30.02 -14.67
C LYS A 187 21.49 30.19 -14.50
N GLY A 188 22.02 29.96 -13.30
CA GLY A 188 23.43 30.08 -12.97
C GLY A 188 23.89 31.47 -12.54
N PHE A 189 22.99 32.45 -12.41
CA PHE A 189 23.33 33.81 -11.98
C PHE A 189 23.39 33.93 -10.46
N TRP A 190 24.33 34.75 -9.96
CA TRP A 190 24.50 35.00 -8.53
C TRP A 190 23.74 36.26 -8.09
N GLN A 191 22.72 36.07 -7.25
CA GLN A 191 21.90 37.15 -6.72
C GLN A 191 21.93 37.21 -5.19
N LYS A 192 21.44 38.32 -4.62
CA LYS A 192 21.34 38.46 -3.16
C LYS A 192 20.27 37.52 -2.61
N VAL A 193 20.39 37.17 -1.33
CA VAL A 193 19.50 36.22 -0.66
C VAL A 193 18.06 36.71 -0.68
N GLU A 194 17.87 38.01 -0.45
CA GLU A 194 16.56 38.65 -0.37
C GLU A 194 15.80 38.52 -1.69
N VAL A 195 16.47 38.84 -2.81
CA VAL A 195 15.89 38.74 -4.17
C VAL A 195 15.49 37.30 -4.46
N TYR A 196 16.38 36.34 -4.19
CA TYR A 196 16.10 34.93 -4.45
C TYR A 196 14.87 34.42 -3.66
N LEU A 197 14.73 34.85 -2.41
CA LEU A 197 13.64 34.43 -1.52
C LEU A 197 12.32 35.13 -1.84
N GLU A 198 12.33 36.42 -2.19
CA GLU A 198 11.11 37.15 -2.60
C GLU A 198 10.54 36.62 -3.92
N GLU A 199 11.38 36.18 -4.86
CA GLU A 199 10.93 35.60 -6.14
C GLU A 199 10.27 34.21 -5.99
N ARG A 200 10.67 33.44 -4.96
CA ARG A 200 10.31 32.02 -4.81
C ARG A 200 9.43 31.73 -3.59
N SER A 201 9.05 32.76 -2.83
CA SER A 201 8.20 32.62 -1.66
C SER A 201 7.25 33.80 -1.54
N ASN A 202 6.26 33.70 -0.65
CA ASN A 202 5.41 34.83 -0.30
C ASN A 202 6.03 35.76 0.75
N ALA A 203 7.34 35.61 1.06
CA ALA A 203 8.03 36.47 2.02
C ALA A 203 8.33 37.85 1.40
N ARG A 204 8.36 38.88 2.25
CA ARG A 204 8.84 40.22 1.93
C ARG A 204 9.83 40.66 3.00
N PHE A 205 10.94 41.28 2.61
CA PHE A 205 11.92 41.75 3.58
C PHE A 205 11.62 43.18 4.03
N THR A 206 11.57 43.38 5.34
CA THR A 206 11.64 44.71 5.97
C THR A 206 13.07 44.94 6.45
N HIS A 207 13.53 46.18 6.39
CA HIS A 207 14.89 46.54 6.80
C HIS A 207 14.86 47.15 8.20
N GLY A 208 15.67 46.60 9.09
CA GLY A 208 15.88 47.08 10.45
C GLY A 208 17.28 46.71 10.93
N LEU A 209 17.72 47.31 12.03
CA LEU A 209 18.96 46.96 12.71
C LEU A 209 18.63 46.21 13.99
N CYS A 210 19.24 45.03 14.21
CA CYS A 210 19.17 44.37 15.50
C CYS A 210 19.95 45.15 16.58
N GLU A 211 19.74 44.80 17.84
CA GLU A 211 20.37 45.45 19.00
C GLU A 211 21.91 45.45 18.91
N ASP A 212 22.52 44.34 18.48
CA ASP A 212 23.97 44.26 18.32
C ASP A 212 24.48 45.21 17.23
N CYS A 213 23.79 45.25 16.09
CA CYS A 213 24.17 46.09 14.96
C CYS A 213 24.00 47.57 15.28
N ILE A 214 22.89 47.95 15.92
CA ILE A 214 22.63 49.35 16.27
C ILE A 214 23.63 49.83 17.34
N GLN A 215 23.97 48.98 18.32
CA GLN A 215 25.03 49.27 19.30
C GLN A 215 26.40 49.37 18.66
N LYS A 216 26.73 48.50 17.71
CA LYS A 216 28.02 48.56 17.01
C LYS A 216 28.18 49.83 16.18
N LEU A 217 27.11 50.26 15.51
CA LEU A 217 27.12 51.44 14.63
C LEU A 217 27.03 52.75 15.42
N TYR A 218 26.15 52.82 16.42
CA TYR A 218 25.81 54.08 17.09
C TYR A 218 26.10 54.07 18.59
N GLY A 219 26.50 52.95 19.19
CA GLY A 219 26.74 52.82 20.63
C GLY A 219 27.83 53.74 21.19
N LYS A 220 28.66 54.35 20.34
CA LYS A 220 29.64 55.37 20.74
C LYS A 220 29.11 56.80 20.67
N GLU A 221 28.03 57.03 19.94
CA GLU A 221 27.45 58.34 19.70
C GLU A 221 26.72 58.86 20.93
N LYS A 222 26.93 60.15 21.24
CA LYS A 222 26.36 60.78 22.44
C LYS A 222 24.84 60.76 22.44
N TRP A 223 24.20 61.10 21.31
CA TRP A 223 22.75 61.09 21.14
C TRP A 223 22.12 59.70 21.30
N PHE A 224 22.88 58.63 21.03
CA PHE A 224 22.41 57.26 21.16
C PHE A 224 22.51 56.79 22.62
N LYS A 225 23.56 57.20 23.34
CA LYS A 225 23.74 56.92 24.78
C LYS A 225 22.79 57.69 25.69
N ASP A 226 22.38 58.89 25.27
CA ASP A 226 21.47 59.75 26.04
C ASP A 226 19.99 59.45 25.73
N LYS A 227 19.69 58.47 24.86
CA LYS A 227 18.32 58.15 24.41
C LYS A 227 17.45 57.45 25.48
N ASP A 228 18.09 56.89 26.51
CA ASP A 228 17.46 56.16 27.63
C ASP A 228 17.50 56.95 28.96
N LYS A 229 17.82 58.26 28.93
CA LYS A 229 17.74 59.18 30.07
C LYS A 229 16.52 60.08 29.97
#